data_AF-A0A1G6LAM2-F1
#
_entry.id   AF-A0A1G6LAM2-F1
#
_cell.length_a   1.000
_cell.length_b   1.000
_cell.length_c   1.000
_cell.angle_alpha   90.00
_cell.angle_beta   90.00
_cell.angle_gamma   90.00
#
_symmetry.space_group_name_H-M   'P 1'
#
loop_
_entity.id
_entity.type
_entity.pdbx_description
1 polymer ?
#
loop_
_entity_poly.entity_id
_entity_poly.type
_entity_poly.pdbx_seq_one_letter_code
_entity_poly.pdbx_strand_id
1 'polypeptide(L)'
;MILAGLILPVLKTPDNSPLHFIGYILYGTGIVWAIYPSKSKAAFGSLFNEGFRCFIVATLLMVIYTWIFWTANPKKMDETVAKQKEVQLKTPGDRTPLEIDQQAKDTRKYFIPMVIAGTVFDFLLIGVVVTTAVAGTLSLSKKN
;
A
#
# COMPACT_ATOMS: atom_id res chain seq x y z
N MET A 1 2.47 10.31 2.69
CA MET A 1 2.24 8.90 3.09
C MET A 1 3.30 8.38 4.06
N ILE A 2 4.61 8.44 3.75
CA ILE A 2 5.67 7.86 4.61
C ILE A 2 5.65 8.45 6.03
N LEU A 3 5.52 9.78 6.15
CA LEU A 3 5.37 10.45 7.45
C LEU A 3 4.15 9.94 8.24
N ALA A 4 3.03 9.68 7.58
CA ALA A 4 1.86 9.09 8.24
C ALA A 4 2.17 7.66 8.73
N GLY A 5 2.89 6.86 7.93
CA GLY A 5 3.37 5.54 8.33
C GLY A 5 4.29 5.59 9.56
N LEU A 6 5.10 6.64 9.71
CA LEU A 6 5.95 6.83 10.89
C LEU A 6 5.17 7.30 12.12
N ILE A 7 4.18 8.18 11.94
CA ILE A 7 3.46 8.86 13.03
C ILE A 7 2.39 7.95 13.66
N LEU A 8 1.60 7.24 12.85
CA LEU A 8 0.47 6.44 13.36
C LEU A 8 0.87 5.37 14.39
N PRO A 9 1.98 4.61 14.19
CA PRO A 9 2.46 3.66 15.18
C PRO A 9 2.89 4.31 16.50
N VAL A 10 3.44 5.55 16.45
CA VAL A 10 3.83 6.30 17.66
C VAL A 10 2.61 6.75 18.44
N LEU A 11 1.52 7.10 17.74
CA LEU A 11 0.24 7.47 18.34
C LEU A 11 -0.58 6.28 18.85
N LYS A 12 -0.05 5.04 18.77
CA LYS A 12 -0.72 3.79 19.18
C LYS A 12 -2.14 3.69 18.63
N THR A 13 -2.33 4.15 17.39
CA THR A 13 -3.65 4.15 16.76
C THR A 13 -4.14 2.71 16.58
N PRO A 14 -5.40 2.37 16.90
CA PRO A 14 -5.92 1.02 16.72
C PRO A 14 -5.74 0.50 15.29
N ASP A 15 -5.46 -0.80 15.14
CA ASP A 15 -5.24 -1.45 13.84
C ASP A 15 -6.43 -1.27 12.86
N ASN A 16 -7.65 -1.10 13.36
CA ASN A 16 -8.87 -0.91 12.57
C ASN A 16 -9.27 0.56 12.37
N SER A 17 -8.38 1.49 12.72
CA SER A 17 -8.70 2.91 12.63
C SER A 17 -8.82 3.39 11.19
N PRO A 18 -9.85 4.20 10.85
CA PRO A 18 -9.94 4.85 9.55
C PRO A 18 -8.72 5.72 9.22
N LEU A 19 -7.94 6.13 10.22
CA LEU A 19 -6.72 6.91 10.03
C LEU A 19 -5.68 6.17 9.18
N HIS A 20 -5.72 4.83 9.09
CA HIS A 20 -4.83 4.09 8.21
C HIS A 20 -5.06 4.41 6.72
N PHE A 21 -6.26 4.88 6.34
CA PHE A 21 -6.55 5.31 4.96
C PHE A 21 -5.95 6.67 4.59
N ILE A 22 -5.47 7.47 5.57
CA ILE A 22 -4.88 8.77 5.29
C ILE A 22 -3.64 8.65 4.39
N GLY A 23 -2.90 7.55 4.51
CA GLY A 23 -1.74 7.26 3.67
C GLY A 23 -2.12 7.19 2.19
N TYR A 24 -3.22 6.52 1.88
CA TYR A 24 -3.75 6.37 0.52
C TYR A 24 -4.34 7.68 -0.02
N ILE A 25 -5.00 8.47 0.83
CA ILE A 25 -5.50 9.81 0.44
C ILE A 25 -4.34 10.73 0.09
N LEU A 26 -3.31 10.79 0.95
CA LEU A 26 -2.09 11.59 0.69
C LEU A 26 -1.35 11.11 -0.56
N TYR A 27 -1.37 9.81 -0.83
CA TYR A 27 -0.79 9.25 -2.05
C TYR A 27 -1.56 9.68 -3.31
N GLY A 28 -2.88 9.48 -3.33
CA GLY A 28 -3.72 9.86 -4.46
C GLY A 28 -3.69 11.36 -4.74
N THR A 29 -3.78 12.20 -3.71
CA THR A 29 -3.66 13.66 -3.86
C THR A 29 -2.30 14.10 -4.37
N GLY A 30 -1.21 13.42 -3.96
CA GLY A 30 0.13 13.63 -4.51
C GLY A 30 0.21 13.35 -6.01
N ILE A 31 -0.42 12.26 -6.48
CA ILE A 31 -0.48 11.92 -7.92
C ILE A 31 -1.28 12.99 -8.68
N VAL A 32 -2.46 13.37 -8.17
CA VAL A 32 -3.29 14.42 -8.79
C VAL A 32 -2.48 15.71 -8.93
N TRP A 33 -1.78 16.10 -7.87
CA TRP A 33 -0.93 17.29 -7.86
C TRP A 33 0.22 17.19 -8.87
N ALA A 34 0.85 16.03 -9.04
CA ALA A 34 1.90 15.83 -10.04
C ALA A 34 1.39 15.99 -11.49
N ILE A 35 0.17 15.53 -11.77
CA ILE A 35 -0.42 15.58 -13.13
C ILE A 35 -0.93 16.99 -13.47
N TYR A 36 -1.53 17.70 -12.50
CA TYR A 36 -2.28 18.94 -12.73
C TYR A 36 -1.52 20.05 -13.48
N PRO A 37 -0.23 20.35 -13.18
CA PRO A 37 0.55 21.34 -13.92
C PRO A 37 0.71 21.00 -15.41
N SER A 38 0.68 19.71 -15.76
CA SER A 38 0.83 19.22 -17.14
C SER A 38 -0.47 19.26 -17.94
N LYS A 39 -1.57 19.87 -17.43
CA LYS A 39 -2.87 19.96 -18.12
C LYS A 39 -2.81 20.49 -19.56
N SER A 40 -1.81 21.32 -19.89
CA SER A 40 -1.61 21.86 -21.24
C SER A 40 -1.16 20.79 -22.26
N LYS A 41 -0.45 19.74 -21.81
CA LYS A 41 0.09 18.61 -22.60
C LYS A 41 -0.96 17.54 -22.97
N ALA A 42 -2.22 17.97 -23.09
CA ALA A 42 -3.50 17.24 -22.98
C ALA A 42 -3.74 15.86 -23.63
N ALA A 43 -2.77 15.25 -24.27
CA ALA A 43 -2.85 13.84 -24.63
C ALA A 43 -2.83 12.98 -23.36
N PHE A 44 -3.79 12.06 -23.25
CA PHE A 44 -3.89 11.09 -22.16
C PHE A 44 -2.54 10.44 -21.83
N GLY A 45 -1.82 9.95 -22.84
CA GLY A 45 -0.52 9.29 -22.65
C GLY A 45 0.53 10.17 -21.99
N SER A 46 0.56 11.48 -22.30
CA SER A 46 1.51 12.40 -21.66
C SER A 46 1.14 12.65 -20.19
N LEU A 47 -0.15 12.80 -19.89
CA LEU A 47 -0.64 12.99 -18.51
C LEU A 47 -0.46 11.71 -17.67
N PHE A 48 -0.72 10.55 -18.28
CA PHE A 48 -0.53 9.25 -17.63
C PHE A 48 0.95 9.02 -17.29
N ASN A 49 1.86 9.33 -18.21
CA ASN A 49 3.30 9.19 -17.96
C ASN A 49 3.79 10.08 -16.80
N GLU A 50 3.21 11.28 -16.62
CA GLU A 50 3.52 12.15 -15.47
C GLU A 50 3.11 11.49 -14.15
N GLY A 51 1.88 10.96 -14.09
CA GLY A 51 1.38 10.21 -12.93
C GLY A 51 2.19 8.93 -12.68
N PHE A 52 2.53 8.19 -13.73
CA PHE A 52 3.33 6.97 -13.67
C PHE A 52 4.67 7.19 -12.99
N ARG A 53 5.42 8.20 -13.42
CA ARG A 53 6.72 8.54 -12.80
C ARG A 53 6.57 8.88 -11.32
N CYS A 54 5.55 9.68 -10.99
CA CYS A 54 5.27 10.04 -9.60
C CYS A 54 5.00 8.80 -8.74
N PHE A 55 4.09 7.95 -9.18
CA PHE A 55 3.62 6.84 -8.36
C PHE A 55 4.64 5.69 -8.30
N ILE A 56 5.45 5.47 -9.34
CA ILE A 56 6.56 4.48 -9.30
C ILE A 56 7.62 4.89 -8.27
N VAL A 57 8.02 6.16 -8.25
CA VAL A 57 8.99 6.65 -7.25
C VAL A 57 8.41 6.49 -5.85
N ALA A 58 7.14 6.83 -5.64
CA ALA A 58 6.47 6.63 -4.37
C ALA A 58 6.43 5.15 -3.95
N THR A 59 6.12 4.22 -4.87
CA THR A 59 6.12 2.77 -4.61
C THR A 59 7.51 2.30 -4.17
N LEU A 60 8.57 2.71 -4.85
CA LEU A 60 9.94 2.33 -4.48
C LEU A 60 10.31 2.83 -3.08
N LEU A 61 9.95 4.08 -2.74
CA LEU A 61 10.17 4.62 -1.41
C LEU A 61 9.36 3.86 -0.34
N MET A 62 8.13 3.45 -0.67
CA MET A 62 7.29 2.65 0.23
C MET A 62 7.83 1.25 0.45
N VAL A 63 8.42 0.62 -0.57
CA VAL A 63 9.10 -0.68 -0.42
C VAL A 63 10.27 -0.57 0.57
N ILE A 64 11.10 0.46 0.43
CA ILE A 64 12.23 0.71 1.34
C ILE A 64 11.70 0.94 2.77
N TYR A 65 10.69 1.78 2.92
CA TYR A 65 10.06 2.03 4.21
C TYR A 65 9.51 0.73 4.84
N THR A 66 8.73 -0.05 4.10
CA THR A 66 8.15 -1.31 4.57
C THR A 66 9.24 -2.30 5.00
N TRP A 67 10.30 -2.43 4.20
CA TRP A 67 11.42 -3.29 4.53
C TRP A 67 12.11 -2.85 5.83
N ILE A 68 12.44 -1.57 5.98
CA ILE A 68 13.05 -1.02 7.21
C ILE A 68 12.13 -1.20 8.41
N PHE A 69 10.84 -0.89 8.26
CA PHE A 69 9.87 -0.96 9.35
C PHE A 69 9.77 -2.37 9.93
N TRP A 70 9.63 -3.39 9.08
CA TRP A 70 9.45 -4.76 9.54
C TRP A 70 10.75 -5.40 10.03
N THR A 71 11.90 -5.08 9.41
CA THR A 71 13.21 -5.56 9.88
C THR A 71 13.61 -4.95 11.21
N ALA A 72 13.28 -3.67 11.45
CA ALA A 72 13.53 -2.99 12.73
C ALA A 72 12.56 -3.41 13.85
N ASN A 73 11.43 -4.06 13.52
CA ASN A 73 10.39 -4.43 14.48
C ASN A 73 10.06 -5.94 14.43
N PRO A 74 11.03 -6.84 14.70
CA PRO A 74 10.80 -8.28 14.62
C PRO A 74 9.67 -8.72 15.57
N LYS A 75 9.61 -8.20 16.81
CA LYS A 75 8.54 -8.54 17.76
C LYS A 75 7.13 -8.30 17.20
N LYS A 76 6.93 -7.20 16.46
CA LYS A 76 5.62 -6.90 15.84
C LYS A 76 5.26 -7.90 14.74
N MET A 77 6.25 -8.39 13.99
CA MET A 77 6.05 -9.45 13.01
C MET A 77 5.57 -10.73 13.69
N ASP A 78 6.19 -11.12 14.81
CA ASP A 78 5.83 -12.30 15.60
C ASP A 78 4.40 -12.19 16.13
N GLU A 79 4.07 -11.04 16.73
CA GLU A 79 2.74 -10.73 17.23
C GLU A 79 1.69 -10.76 16.12
N THR A 80 2.02 -10.24 14.93
CA THR A 80 1.12 -10.26 13.78
C THR A 80 0.84 -11.69 13.32
N VAL A 81 1.87 -12.53 13.21
CA VAL A 81 1.71 -13.94 12.82
C VAL A 81 0.92 -14.72 13.88
N ALA A 82 1.20 -14.49 15.17
CA ALA A 82 0.50 -15.14 16.27
C ALA A 82 -0.99 -14.75 16.32
N LYS A 83 -1.31 -13.47 16.14
CA LYS A 83 -2.68 -12.97 16.07
C LYS A 83 -3.44 -13.59 14.89
N GLN A 84 -2.82 -13.67 13.72
CA GLN A 84 -3.43 -14.32 12.54
C GLN A 84 -3.69 -15.81 12.78
N LYS A 85 -2.73 -16.51 13.41
CA LYS A 85 -2.90 -17.92 13.81
C LYS A 85 -4.08 -18.09 14.76
N GLU A 86 -4.19 -17.24 15.78
CA GLU A 86 -5.28 -17.29 16.77
C GLU A 86 -6.65 -17.06 16.12
N VAL A 87 -6.75 -16.11 15.18
CA VAL A 87 -7.98 -15.87 14.41
C VAL A 87 -8.36 -17.11 13.60
N GLN A 88 -7.40 -17.77 12.94
CA GLN A 88 -7.67 -18.97 12.15
C GLN A 88 -8.10 -20.17 13.01
N LEU A 89 -7.55 -20.32 14.21
CA LEU A 89 -7.97 -21.39 15.13
C LEU A 89 -9.39 -21.18 15.68
N LYS A 90 -9.84 -19.93 15.80
CA LYS A 90 -11.18 -19.57 16.27
C LYS A 90 -12.23 -19.52 15.16
N THR A 91 -11.79 -19.43 13.90
CA THR A 91 -12.70 -19.35 12.75
C THR A 91 -13.02 -20.76 12.27
N PRO A 92 -14.30 -21.17 12.21
CA PRO A 92 -14.67 -22.46 11.63
C PRO A 92 -14.14 -22.56 10.20
N GLY A 93 -13.42 -23.63 9.89
CA GLY A 93 -12.86 -23.86 8.57
C GLY A 93 -12.28 -25.26 8.42
N ASP A 94 -11.90 -25.59 7.18
CA ASP A 94 -11.48 -26.95 6.80
C ASP A 94 -10.03 -27.28 7.20
N ARG A 95 -9.35 -26.39 7.92
CA ARG A 95 -7.94 -26.54 8.30
C ARG A 95 -7.80 -27.17 9.67
N THR A 96 -6.97 -28.19 9.76
CA THR A 96 -6.58 -28.78 11.04
C THR A 96 -5.64 -27.85 11.83
N PRO A 97 -5.56 -27.98 13.17
CA PRO A 97 -4.61 -27.21 13.96
C PRO A 97 -3.16 -27.35 13.50
N LEU A 98 -2.76 -28.53 13.02
CA LEU A 98 -1.41 -28.79 12.51
C LEU A 98 -1.12 -28.01 11.22
N GLU A 99 -2.11 -27.90 10.32
CA GLU A 99 -1.98 -27.12 9.09
C GLU A 99 -1.88 -25.62 9.38
N ILE A 100 -2.64 -25.13 10.37
CA ILE A 100 -2.59 -23.73 10.81
C ILE A 100 -1.22 -23.42 11.44
N ASP A 101 -0.67 -24.33 12.25
CA ASP A 101 0.67 -24.22 12.81
C ASP A 101 1.76 -24.16 11.73
N GLN A 102 1.66 -25.03 10.73
CA GLN A 102 2.59 -25.04 9.61
C GLN A 102 2.49 -23.76 8.79
N GLN A 103 1.28 -23.30 8.49
CA GLN A 103 1.06 -22.04 7.78
C GLN A 103 1.62 -20.84 8.54
N ALA A 104 1.50 -20.80 9.88
CA ALA A 104 2.07 -19.73 10.69
C ALA A 104 3.60 -19.70 10.59
N LYS A 105 4.26 -20.87 10.59
CA LYS A 105 5.72 -20.97 10.38
C LYS A 105 6.13 -20.47 9.00
N ASP A 106 5.41 -20.87 7.96
CA ASP A 106 5.70 -20.44 6.59
C ASP A 106 5.45 -18.95 6.39
N THR A 107 4.37 -18.42 6.97
CA THR A 107 4.05 -16.98 6.96
C THR A 107 5.17 -16.20 7.64
N ARG A 108 5.66 -16.67 8.78
CA ARG A 108 6.79 -16.04 9.46
C ARG A 108 8.05 -16.06 8.60
N LYS A 109 8.36 -17.20 7.98
CA LYS A 109 9.54 -17.37 7.12
C LYS A 109 9.52 -16.43 5.92
N TYR A 110 8.36 -16.25 5.30
CA TYR A 110 8.19 -15.42 4.09
C TYR A 110 7.53 -14.07 4.37
N PHE A 111 7.49 -13.63 5.63
CA PHE A 111 6.72 -12.45 6.02
C PHE A 111 7.17 -11.20 5.26
N ILE A 112 8.47 -10.89 5.30
CA ILE A 112 9.05 -9.71 4.64
C ILE A 112 8.79 -9.70 3.13
N PRO A 113 9.12 -10.76 2.35
CA PRO A 113 8.82 -10.75 0.93
C PRO A 113 7.32 -10.66 0.64
N MET A 114 6.47 -11.29 1.46
CA MET A 114 5.01 -11.21 1.31
C MET A 114 4.49 -9.78 1.49
N VAL A 115 4.88 -9.08 2.57
CA VAL A 115 4.41 -7.71 2.81
C VAL A 115 4.99 -6.71 1.81
N ILE A 116 6.21 -6.94 1.31
CA ILE A 116 6.78 -6.15 0.22
C ILE A 116 5.97 -6.35 -1.07
N ALA A 117 5.66 -7.59 -1.44
CA ALA A 117 4.87 -7.89 -2.63
C ALA A 117 3.47 -7.26 -2.54
N GLY A 118 2.81 -7.37 -1.38
CA GLY A 118 1.54 -6.69 -1.13
C GLY A 118 1.66 -5.17 -1.26
N THR A 119 2.68 -4.57 -0.64
CA THR A 119 2.95 -3.13 -0.75
C THR A 119 3.14 -2.70 -2.21
N VAL A 120 3.94 -3.43 -3.00
CA VAL A 120 4.13 -3.10 -4.42
C VAL A 120 2.81 -3.15 -5.15
N PHE A 121 2.04 -4.24 -4.99
CA PHE A 121 0.77 -4.41 -5.67
C PHE A 121 -0.23 -3.31 -5.34
N ASP A 122 -0.45 -3.02 -4.06
CA ASP A 122 -1.43 -2.02 -3.60
C ASP A 122 -1.11 -0.63 -4.15
N PHE A 123 0.16 -0.21 -4.06
CA PHE A 123 0.56 1.12 -4.51
C PHE A 123 0.55 1.26 -6.03
N LEU A 124 0.96 0.23 -6.77
CA LEU A 124 0.86 0.23 -8.23
C LEU A 124 -0.60 0.28 -8.69
N LEU A 125 -1.47 -0.54 -8.09
CA LEU A 125 -2.89 -0.59 -8.45
C LEU A 125 -3.57 0.76 -8.22
N ILE A 126 -3.43 1.32 -7.02
CA ILE A 126 -4.00 2.64 -6.68
C ILE A 126 -3.40 3.72 -7.59
N GLY A 127 -2.08 3.67 -7.84
CA GLY A 127 -1.38 4.61 -8.69
C GLY A 127 -1.94 4.64 -10.12
N VAL A 128 -2.16 3.46 -10.71
CA VAL A 128 -2.77 3.30 -12.04
C VAL A 128 -4.20 3.82 -12.06
N VAL A 129 -5.02 3.46 -11.06
CA VAL A 129 -6.43 3.90 -11.00
C VAL A 129 -6.53 5.42 -10.91
N VAL A 130 -5.82 6.04 -9.97
CA VAL A 130 -5.84 7.51 -9.79
C VAL A 130 -5.31 8.22 -11.02
N THR A 131 -4.17 7.76 -11.56
CA THR A 131 -3.57 8.37 -12.75
C THR A 131 -4.50 8.28 -13.96
N THR A 132 -5.13 7.12 -14.18
CA THR A 132 -6.07 6.92 -15.30
C THR A 132 -7.27 7.84 -15.17
N ALA A 133 -7.86 7.93 -13.98
CA ALA A 133 -9.00 8.80 -13.72
C ALA A 133 -8.65 10.28 -14.00
N VAL A 134 -7.56 10.78 -13.43
CA VAL A 134 -7.14 12.18 -13.58
C VAL A 134 -6.74 12.50 -15.01
N ALA A 135 -5.87 11.68 -15.62
CA ALA A 135 -5.42 11.87 -17.00
C ALA A 135 -6.59 11.78 -17.99
N GLY A 136 -7.51 10.84 -17.77
CA GLY A 136 -8.73 10.68 -18.57
C GLY A 136 -9.63 11.91 -18.49
N THR A 137 -9.96 12.37 -17.28
CA THR A 137 -10.80 13.57 -17.08
C THR A 137 -10.19 14.81 -17.70
N LEU A 138 -8.89 15.06 -17.48
CA LEU A 138 -8.22 16.24 -18.03
C LEU A 138 -8.09 16.19 -19.56
N SER A 139 -7.83 15.01 -20.13
CA SER A 139 -7.74 14.83 -21.58
C SER A 139 -9.09 15.06 -22.27
N LEU A 140 -10.18 14.56 -21.68
CA LEU A 140 -11.54 14.76 -22.20
C LEU A 140 -12.01 16.22 -22.06
N SER A 141 -11.69 16.89 -20.95
CA SER A 141 -12.11 18.27 -20.69
C SER A 141 -11.56 19.31 -21.67
N LYS A 142 -10.49 19.02 -22.40
CA LYS A 142 -9.96 19.93 -23.44
C LYS A 142 -10.54 19.65 -24.83
N LYS A 143 -11.14 18.48 -25.03
CA LYS A 143 -11.75 18.09 -26.31
C LYS A 143 -13.15 18.68 -26.46
N ASN A 144 -13.82 18.94 -25.35
CA ASN A 144 -15.07 19.69 -25.26
C ASN A 144 -14.78 21.19 -25.09
#